data_AF-A0A8S4GUI8-F1
#
_entry.id   AF-A0A8S4GUI8-F1
#
_cell.length_a   1.000
_cell.length_b   1.000
_cell.length_c   1.000
_cell.angle_alpha   90.00
_cell.angle_beta   90.00
_cell.angle_gamma   90.00
#
_symmetry.space_group_name_H-M   'P 1'
#
loop_
_entity.id
_entity.type
_entity.pdbx_description
1 polymer ?
#
loop_
_entity_poly.entity_id
_entity_poly.type
_entity_poly.pdbx_seq_one_letter_code
_entity_poly.pdbx_strand_id
1 'polypeptide(L)'
;MAGTGVAAAVERGSRPIDMSEELPWCSQFWLQRNPLTRSTVLDYMYGSPFYDKRAKDRQILPAQLRSAGLGFDYRVKSSTGAGDFFLIARVAVDPETGEDGEEQALYSVLHGFVSQVPSLARILTSRLRLAQDYLADGLNLAEEAMRAMETRTHDKKSRAEVRAAVGDGASRRLAERALHHLSRQWAEAVPRKVEEAAQRARGPAQPSQAEAKPVIVGEGSRRRPREEQDGDTPDAKRQRS
;
A
#
# COMPACT_ATOMS: atom_id res chain seq x y z
N MET A 1 13.33 7.46 46.38
CA MET A 1 13.62 7.47 44.93
C MET A 1 12.57 6.61 44.24
N ALA A 2 11.50 7.23 43.74
CA ALA A 2 10.44 6.53 43.02
C ALA A 2 10.64 6.82 41.53
N GLY A 3 11.03 5.80 40.78
CA GLY A 3 11.11 5.87 39.32
C GLY A 3 9.70 5.78 38.74
N THR A 4 9.16 6.91 38.31
CA THR A 4 7.94 6.99 37.53
C THR A 4 8.22 6.42 36.15
N GLY A 5 7.95 5.12 35.97
CA GLY A 5 7.85 4.49 34.67
C GLY A 5 6.63 5.05 33.95
N VAL A 6 6.83 6.13 33.18
CA VAL A 6 5.84 6.59 32.22
C VAL A 6 5.83 5.55 31.10
N ALA A 7 4.95 4.56 31.24
CA ALA A 7 4.58 3.70 30.14
C ALA A 7 3.96 4.61 29.07
N ALA A 8 4.75 5.00 28.08
CA ALA A 8 4.26 5.62 26.87
C ALA A 8 3.23 4.66 26.28
N ALA A 9 1.95 5.00 26.49
CA ALA A 9 0.88 4.47 25.69
C ALA A 9 1.14 4.99 24.27
N VAL A 10 1.99 4.27 23.54
CA VAL A 10 2.08 4.36 22.09
C VAL A 10 0.67 4.06 21.63
N GLU A 11 -0.12 5.12 21.41
CA GLU A 11 -1.38 5.04 20.70
C GLU A 11 -1.02 4.35 19.40
N ARG A 12 -1.30 3.05 19.32
CA ARG A 12 -0.99 2.22 18.17
C ARG A 12 -1.62 2.94 16.99
N GLY A 13 -0.77 3.59 16.19
CA GLY A 13 -1.20 4.44 15.08
C GLY A 13 -2.30 3.71 14.32
N SER A 14 -3.43 4.38 14.15
CA SER A 14 -4.66 3.79 13.62
C SER A 14 -4.30 2.99 12.36
N ARG A 15 -4.34 1.66 12.48
CA ARG A 15 -4.08 0.76 11.35
C ARG A 15 -5.01 1.18 10.24
N PRO A 16 -4.52 1.32 8.99
CA PRO A 16 -5.40 1.65 7.88
C PRO A 16 -6.52 0.61 7.84
N ILE A 17 -7.75 1.09 7.71
CA ILE A 17 -8.88 0.20 7.47
C ILE A 17 -8.62 -0.44 6.10
N ASP A 18 -8.68 -1.76 6.02
CA ASP A 18 -8.60 -2.46 4.74
C ASP A 18 -9.90 -2.21 3.98
N MET A 19 -9.83 -1.36 2.97
CA MET A 19 -10.90 -0.95 2.07
C MET A 19 -10.64 -1.48 0.66
N SER A 20 -9.83 -2.54 0.51
CA SER A 20 -9.58 -3.16 -0.80
C SER A 20 -10.80 -3.89 -1.39
N GLU A 21 -11.89 -4.01 -0.62
CA GLU A 21 -13.20 -4.47 -1.11
C GLU A 21 -14.10 -3.32 -1.58
N GLU A 22 -13.72 -2.07 -1.30
CA GLU A 22 -14.51 -0.93 -1.74
C GLU A 22 -14.41 -0.76 -3.26
N LEU A 23 -15.54 -0.37 -3.86
CA LEU A 23 -15.59 -0.07 -5.28
C LEU A 23 -14.67 1.11 -5.61
N PRO A 24 -13.99 1.08 -6.76
CA PRO A 24 -13.21 2.23 -7.21
C PRO A 24 -14.06 3.50 -7.23
N TRP A 25 -13.51 4.58 -6.69
CA TRP A 25 -14.20 5.87 -6.59
C TRP A 25 -13.73 6.83 -7.67
N CYS A 26 -14.65 7.59 -8.26
CA CYS A 26 -14.33 8.63 -9.23
C CYS A 26 -15.29 9.82 -9.09
N SER A 27 -14.76 11.04 -9.14
CA SER A 27 -15.55 12.28 -9.20
C SER A 27 -15.34 13.00 -10.52
N GLN A 28 -16.20 12.69 -11.50
CA GLN A 28 -16.17 13.31 -12.83
C GLN A 28 -16.29 14.84 -12.76
N PHE A 29 -17.13 15.35 -11.87
CA PHE A 29 -17.31 16.79 -11.68
C PHE A 29 -16.03 17.49 -11.23
N TRP A 30 -15.25 16.88 -10.34
CA TRP A 30 -13.97 17.45 -9.91
C TRP A 30 -12.95 17.42 -11.05
N LEU A 31 -12.87 16.31 -11.78
CA LEU A 31 -11.94 16.12 -12.91
C LEU A 31 -12.20 17.06 -14.08
N GLN A 32 -13.45 17.47 -14.30
CA GLN A 32 -13.80 18.49 -15.31
C GLN A 32 -13.25 19.88 -14.96
N ARG A 33 -13.08 20.19 -13.67
CA ARG A 33 -12.63 21.50 -13.19
C ARG A 33 -11.14 21.54 -12.89
N ASN A 34 -10.57 20.41 -12.48
CA ASN A 34 -9.19 20.31 -12.01
C ASN A 34 -8.51 19.16 -12.74
N PRO A 35 -7.55 19.43 -13.64
CA PRO A 35 -6.81 18.37 -14.29
C PRO A 35 -6.00 17.57 -13.27
N LEU A 36 -5.96 16.25 -13.45
CA LEU A 36 -5.13 15.38 -12.61
C LEU A 36 -3.66 15.59 -12.92
N THR A 37 -2.94 16.10 -11.94
CA THR A 37 -1.50 16.36 -11.99
C THR A 37 -0.87 15.90 -10.68
N ARG A 38 0.46 15.86 -10.63
CA ARG A 38 1.17 15.48 -9.40
C ARG A 38 0.84 16.39 -8.21
N SER A 39 0.56 17.67 -8.45
CA SER A 39 0.19 18.63 -7.39
C SER A 39 -1.27 18.52 -6.97
N THR A 40 -2.18 18.15 -7.87
CA THR A 40 -3.63 18.14 -7.62
C THR A 40 -4.17 16.76 -7.20
N VAL A 41 -3.40 15.69 -7.39
CA VAL A 41 -3.87 14.31 -7.12
C VAL A 41 -4.17 14.04 -5.64
N LEU A 42 -3.43 14.66 -4.72
CA LEU A 42 -3.72 14.51 -3.28
C LEU A 42 -5.01 15.25 -2.89
N ASP A 43 -5.28 16.40 -3.49
CA ASP A 43 -6.55 17.12 -3.30
C ASP A 43 -7.73 16.33 -3.88
N TYR A 44 -7.51 15.63 -4.99
CA TYR A 44 -8.48 14.67 -5.52
C TYR A 44 -8.72 13.51 -4.54
N MET A 45 -7.64 12.94 -4.00
CA MET A 45 -7.67 11.87 -3.01
C MET A 45 -8.45 12.26 -1.75
N TYR A 46 -8.34 13.52 -1.29
CA TYR A 46 -9.10 14.05 -0.14
C TYR A 46 -10.62 13.91 -0.29
N GLY A 47 -11.13 14.05 -1.52
CA GLY A 47 -12.56 13.87 -1.81
C GLY A 47 -13.04 12.42 -1.71
N SER A 48 -12.13 11.45 -1.87
CA SER A 48 -12.44 10.03 -1.94
C SER A 48 -12.88 9.43 -0.59
N PRO A 49 -13.53 8.25 -0.59
CA PRO A 49 -13.76 7.47 0.63
C PRO A 49 -12.45 6.89 1.20
N PHE A 50 -11.41 6.79 0.38
CA PHE A 50 -10.10 6.25 0.76
C PHE A 50 -9.25 7.20 1.62
N TYR A 51 -9.67 8.45 1.76
CA TYR A 51 -9.03 9.40 2.66
C TYR A 51 -9.37 9.10 4.12
N ASP A 52 -8.40 9.26 5.02
CA ASP A 52 -8.57 8.95 6.44
C ASP A 52 -9.72 9.76 7.05
N LYS A 53 -10.70 9.05 7.61
CA LYS A 53 -11.91 9.66 8.17
C LYS A 53 -11.59 10.67 9.28
N ARG A 54 -10.58 10.42 10.12
CA ARG A 54 -10.21 11.33 11.22
C ARG A 54 -9.66 12.65 10.67
N ALA A 55 -8.87 12.58 9.60
CA ALA A 55 -8.39 13.77 8.92
C ALA A 55 -9.54 14.52 8.23
N LYS A 56 -10.47 13.79 7.60
CA LYS A 56 -11.65 14.34 6.93
C LYS A 56 -12.58 15.06 7.90
N ASP A 57 -12.90 14.44 9.04
CA ASP A 57 -13.77 15.01 10.07
C ASP A 57 -13.20 16.30 10.68
N ARG A 58 -11.86 16.43 10.70
CA ARG A 58 -11.14 17.62 11.15
C ARG A 58 -10.85 18.63 10.02
N GLN A 59 -11.33 18.36 8.80
CA GLN A 59 -11.09 19.17 7.60
C GLN A 59 -9.59 19.41 7.32
N ILE A 60 -8.73 18.45 7.69
CA ILE A 60 -7.29 18.53 7.48
C ILE A 60 -7.00 18.14 6.03
N LEU A 61 -6.43 19.07 5.27
CA LEU A 61 -5.98 18.83 3.90
C LEU A 61 -4.71 17.95 3.89
N PRO A 62 -4.44 17.20 2.81
CA PRO A 62 -3.24 16.37 2.71
C PRO A 62 -1.94 17.12 3.03
N ALA A 63 -1.80 18.36 2.54
CA ALA A 63 -0.64 19.21 2.79
C ALA A 63 -0.45 19.60 4.28
N GLN A 64 -1.50 19.49 5.09
CA GLN A 64 -1.51 19.87 6.52
C GLN A 64 -1.40 18.65 7.45
N LEU A 65 -1.44 17.42 6.92
CA LEU A 65 -1.47 16.19 7.74
C LEU A 65 -0.28 16.07 8.69
N ARG A 66 0.91 16.35 8.17
CA ARG A 66 2.16 16.28 8.93
C ARG A 66 2.16 17.27 10.11
N SER A 67 1.74 18.52 9.88
CA SER A 67 1.60 19.52 10.95
C SER A 67 0.47 19.22 11.93
N ALA A 68 -0.54 18.46 11.51
CA ALA A 68 -1.67 18.12 12.37
C ALA A 68 -1.38 16.98 13.36
N GLY A 69 -0.21 16.33 13.27
CA GLY A 69 0.24 15.33 14.24
C GLY A 69 -0.62 14.05 14.25
N LEU A 70 -1.26 13.69 13.13
CA LEU A 70 -2.10 12.48 13.05
C LEU A 70 -1.33 11.16 12.96
N GLY A 71 0.01 11.22 12.89
CA GLY A 71 0.87 10.06 12.84
C GLY A 71 0.98 9.39 11.46
N PHE A 72 0.54 10.06 10.40
CA PHE A 72 0.68 9.58 9.01
C PHE A 72 0.63 10.73 8.00
N ASP A 73 1.04 10.43 6.77
CA ASP A 73 1.05 11.34 5.62
C ASP A 73 0.71 10.59 4.32
N TYR A 74 0.23 11.29 3.30
CA TYR A 74 -0.01 10.74 1.95
C TYR A 74 1.00 11.27 0.96
N ARG A 75 1.63 10.38 0.19
CA ARG A 75 2.72 10.73 -0.73
C ARG A 75 2.58 10.10 -2.09
N VAL A 76 2.80 10.90 -3.13
CA VAL A 76 2.86 10.41 -4.50
C VAL A 76 4.20 9.70 -4.73
N LYS A 77 4.17 8.38 -4.83
CA LYS A 77 5.34 7.52 -5.07
C LYS A 77 5.74 7.50 -6.54
N SER A 78 4.76 7.34 -7.42
CA SER A 78 4.97 7.22 -8.86
C SER A 78 3.86 7.96 -9.61
N SER A 79 4.19 8.46 -10.78
CA SER A 79 3.26 9.11 -11.70
C SER A 79 3.73 8.90 -13.13
N THR A 80 2.84 8.54 -14.04
CA THR A 80 3.14 8.53 -15.48
C THR A 80 2.89 9.92 -16.05
N GLY A 81 3.76 10.38 -16.96
CA GLY A 81 3.77 11.77 -17.46
C GLY A 81 2.47 12.27 -18.09
N ALA A 82 1.57 11.39 -18.50
CA ALA A 82 0.28 11.75 -19.10
C ALA A 82 -0.87 11.99 -18.08
N GLY A 83 -0.61 11.89 -16.76
CA GLY A 83 -1.67 12.05 -15.75
C GLY A 83 -2.66 10.88 -15.67
N ASP A 84 -2.40 9.80 -16.41
CA ASP A 84 -3.25 8.61 -16.45
C ASP A 84 -3.12 7.74 -15.21
N PHE A 85 -1.94 7.73 -14.57
CA PHE A 85 -1.64 6.88 -13.44
C PHE A 85 -0.87 7.61 -12.35
N PHE A 86 -1.32 7.45 -11.10
CA PHE A 86 -0.60 7.82 -9.89
C PHE A 86 -0.63 6.68 -8.87
N LEU A 87 0.49 6.48 -8.18
CA LEU A 87 0.59 5.62 -7.01
C LEU A 87 0.82 6.48 -5.77
N ILE A 88 -0.06 6.36 -4.79
CA ILE A 88 -0.04 7.12 -3.54
C ILE A 88 0.21 6.15 -2.39
N ALA A 89 1.17 6.45 -1.53
CA ALA A 89 1.41 5.71 -0.30
C ALA A 89 0.89 6.50 0.91
N ARG A 90 0.21 5.81 1.83
CA ARG A 90 0.03 6.29 3.21
C ARG A 90 1.23 5.80 4.01
N VAL A 91 2.00 6.73 4.56
CA VAL A 91 3.25 6.46 5.29
C VAL A 91 3.03 6.85 6.75
N ALA A 92 3.45 6.00 7.68
CA ALA A 92 3.48 6.38 9.10
C ALA A 92 4.44 7.55 9.29
N VAL A 93 4.11 8.50 10.15
CA VAL A 93 4.99 9.61 10.52
C VAL A 93 5.07 9.67 12.03
N ASP A 94 6.27 9.71 12.56
CA ASP A 94 6.46 9.94 13.98
C ASP A 94 6.04 11.38 14.33
N PRO A 95 5.07 11.59 15.25
CA PRO A 95 4.58 12.92 15.57
C PRO A 95 5.59 13.77 16.34
N GLU A 96 6.56 13.16 17.03
CA GLU A 96 7.58 13.87 17.81
C GLU A 96 8.76 14.27 16.93
N THR A 97 9.25 13.36 16.09
CA THR A 97 10.45 13.59 15.26
C THR A 97 10.11 14.07 13.85
N GLY A 98 8.90 13.79 13.36
CA GLY A 98 8.53 13.98 11.96
C GLY A 98 9.20 12.97 11.02
N GLU A 99 9.89 11.95 11.53
CA GLU A 99 10.53 10.95 10.67
C GLU A 99 9.49 10.05 10.00
N ASP A 100 9.82 9.63 8.77
CA ASP A 100 8.99 8.73 8.01
C ASP A 100 9.21 7.29 8.44
N GLY A 101 8.11 6.63 8.78
CA GLY A 101 8.07 5.22 9.10
C GLY A 101 7.68 4.35 7.91
N GLU A 102 7.03 3.23 8.23
CA GLU A 102 6.63 2.22 7.26
C GLU A 102 5.44 2.66 6.39
N GLU A 103 5.42 2.16 5.15
CA GLU A 103 4.26 2.26 4.26
C GLU A 103 3.13 1.38 4.77
N GLN A 104 1.99 1.99 5.08
CA GLN A 104 0.86 1.30 5.68
C GLN A 104 -0.16 0.86 4.64
N ALA A 105 -0.34 1.64 3.57
CA ALA A 105 -1.27 1.35 2.48
C ALA A 105 -0.82 2.01 1.18
N LEU A 106 -1.21 1.40 0.06
CA LEU A 106 -1.01 1.92 -1.28
C LEU A 106 -2.37 2.15 -1.94
N TYR A 107 -2.49 3.25 -2.67
CA TYR A 107 -3.66 3.63 -3.44
C TYR A 107 -3.22 3.94 -4.87
N SER A 108 -4.02 3.51 -5.83
CA SER A 108 -3.80 3.83 -7.24
C SER A 108 -4.88 4.78 -7.72
N VAL A 109 -4.48 5.75 -8.53
CA VAL A 109 -5.38 6.60 -9.31
C VAL A 109 -5.14 6.26 -10.76
N LEU A 110 -6.08 5.56 -11.41
CA LEU A 110 -5.98 5.15 -12.81
C LEU A 110 -7.16 5.73 -13.58
N HIS A 111 -6.89 6.60 -14.56
CA HIS A 111 -7.90 7.32 -15.35
C HIS A 111 -8.98 7.99 -14.47
N GLY A 112 -8.56 8.59 -13.34
CA GLY A 112 -9.46 9.23 -12.39
C GLY A 112 -10.15 8.29 -11.39
N PHE A 113 -9.99 6.98 -11.50
CA PHE A 113 -10.50 6.03 -10.50
C PHE A 113 -9.49 5.82 -9.38
N VAL A 114 -9.88 6.15 -8.15
CA VAL A 114 -9.12 5.88 -6.94
C VAL A 114 -9.51 4.49 -6.43
N SER A 115 -8.52 3.66 -6.13
CA SER A 115 -8.73 2.36 -5.49
C SER A 115 -7.56 2.02 -4.56
N GLN A 116 -7.82 1.23 -3.51
CA GLN A 116 -6.75 0.70 -2.67
C GLN A 116 -6.09 -0.50 -3.35
N VAL A 117 -4.76 -0.49 -3.40
CA VAL A 117 -3.97 -1.60 -3.94
C VAL A 117 -3.98 -2.74 -2.92
N PRO A 118 -4.44 -3.95 -3.29
CA PRO A 118 -4.47 -5.07 -2.37
C PRO A 118 -3.05 -5.50 -2.00
N SER A 119 -2.85 -5.93 -0.75
CA SER A 119 -1.58 -6.48 -0.33
C SER A 119 -1.29 -7.80 -1.06
N LEU A 120 0.00 -8.08 -1.32
CA LEU A 120 0.40 -9.33 -1.95
C LEU A 120 -0.11 -10.54 -1.16
N ALA A 121 -0.05 -10.48 0.17
CA ALA A 121 -0.56 -11.52 1.05
C ALA A 121 -2.06 -11.79 0.81
N ARG A 122 -2.86 -10.74 0.61
CA ARG A 122 -4.30 -10.86 0.32
C ARG A 122 -4.56 -11.45 -1.06
N ILE A 123 -3.80 -11.04 -2.08
CA ILE A 123 -3.87 -11.64 -3.43
C ILE A 123 -3.58 -13.14 -3.35
N LEU A 124 -2.46 -13.51 -2.72
CA LEU A 124 -2.04 -14.91 -2.60
C LEU A 124 -3.07 -15.75 -1.81
N THR A 125 -3.59 -15.21 -0.71
CA THR A 125 -4.61 -15.88 0.09
C THR A 125 -5.90 -16.11 -0.70
N SER A 126 -6.34 -15.12 -1.48
CA SER A 126 -7.51 -15.25 -2.35
C SER A 126 -7.31 -16.32 -3.43
N ARG A 127 -6.13 -16.35 -4.07
CA ARG A 127 -5.80 -17.37 -5.07
C ARG A 127 -5.73 -18.77 -4.48
N LEU A 128 -5.19 -18.92 -3.27
CA LEU A 128 -5.14 -20.19 -2.58
C LEU A 128 -6.55 -20.71 -2.24
N ARG A 129 -7.43 -19.84 -1.75
CA ARG A 129 -8.83 -20.20 -1.48
C ARG A 129 -9.54 -20.66 -2.76
N LEU A 130 -9.39 -19.91 -3.85
CA LEU A 130 -9.97 -20.30 -5.13
C LEU A 130 -9.45 -21.65 -5.63
N ALA A 131 -8.15 -21.92 -5.47
CA ALA A 131 -7.57 -23.22 -5.80
C ALA A 131 -8.12 -24.34 -4.93
N GLN A 132 -8.33 -24.08 -3.64
CA GLN A 132 -8.97 -25.03 -2.72
C GLN A 132 -10.40 -25.35 -3.15
N ASP A 133 -11.19 -24.34 -3.53
CA ASP A 133 -12.57 -24.52 -3.98
C ASP A 133 -12.64 -25.38 -5.25
N TYR A 134 -11.79 -25.10 -6.24
CA TYR A 134 -11.73 -25.92 -7.47
C TYR A 134 -11.31 -27.37 -7.21
N LEU A 135 -10.41 -27.60 -6.26
CA LEU A 135 -10.02 -28.97 -5.86
C LEU A 135 -11.19 -29.68 -5.18
N ALA A 136 -11.95 -29.00 -4.32
CA ALA A 136 -13.12 -29.56 -3.67
C ALA A 136 -14.22 -29.93 -4.69
N ASP A 137 -14.51 -29.02 -5.64
CA ASP A 137 -15.49 -29.25 -6.70
C ASP A 137 -15.09 -30.43 -7.61
N GLY A 138 -13.80 -30.50 -7.99
CA GLY A 138 -13.27 -31.61 -8.78
C GLY A 138 -13.38 -32.96 -8.06
N LEU A 139 -13.13 -33.00 -6.76
CA LEU A 139 -13.29 -34.22 -5.95
C LEU A 139 -14.76 -34.63 -5.84
N ASN A 140 -15.67 -33.68 -5.63
CA ASN A 140 -17.11 -33.97 -5.56
C ASN A 140 -17.63 -34.51 -6.90
N LEU A 141 -17.23 -33.90 -8.03
CA LEU A 141 -17.61 -34.38 -9.35
C LEU A 141 -17.07 -35.78 -9.64
N ALA A 142 -15.82 -36.06 -9.23
CA ALA A 142 -15.24 -37.39 -9.35
C ALA A 142 -16.04 -38.41 -8.51
N GLU A 143 -16.45 -38.07 -7.30
CA GLU A 143 -17.29 -38.93 -6.45
C GLU A 143 -18.65 -39.23 -7.06
N GLU A 144 -19.32 -38.23 -7.63
CA GLU A 144 -20.58 -38.42 -8.33
C GLU A 144 -20.42 -39.32 -9.56
N ALA A 145 -19.37 -39.12 -10.35
CA ALA A 145 -19.06 -39.96 -11.50
C ALA A 145 -18.78 -41.41 -11.08
N MET A 146 -18.04 -41.62 -10.00
CA MET A 146 -17.77 -42.96 -9.45
C MET A 146 -19.06 -43.64 -8.98
N ARG A 147 -19.93 -42.93 -8.26
CA ARG A 147 -21.25 -43.45 -7.85
C ARG A 147 -22.15 -43.79 -9.04
N ALA A 148 -22.14 -42.96 -10.09
CA ALA A 148 -22.89 -43.21 -11.32
C ALA A 148 -22.35 -44.43 -12.11
N MET A 149 -21.04 -44.69 -12.04
CA MET A 149 -20.45 -45.91 -12.61
C MET A 149 -20.80 -47.15 -11.79
N GLU A 150 -20.80 -47.07 -10.46
CA GLU A 150 -21.19 -48.19 -9.58
C GLU A 150 -22.64 -48.64 -9.78
N THR A 151 -23.55 -47.70 -10.08
CA THR A 151 -24.96 -48.02 -10.35
C THR A 151 -25.16 -48.63 -11.74
N ARG A 152 -24.33 -48.27 -12.74
CA ARG A 152 -24.34 -48.86 -14.08
C ARG A 152 -23.68 -50.24 -14.14
N THR A 153 -22.73 -50.53 -13.26
CA THR A 153 -21.93 -51.77 -13.22
C THR A 153 -22.59 -52.91 -12.42
N HIS A 154 -23.93 -53.02 -12.50
CA HIS A 154 -24.65 -54.21 -12.05
C HIS A 154 -24.36 -55.47 -12.89
N ASP A 155 -23.54 -55.34 -13.94
CA ASP A 155 -22.88 -56.46 -14.60
C ASP A 155 -21.58 -56.84 -13.85
N LYS A 156 -21.57 -57.99 -13.19
CA LYS A 156 -20.62 -58.38 -12.11
C LYS A 156 -19.14 -58.25 -12.46
N LYS A 157 -18.78 -58.27 -13.75
CA LYS A 157 -17.39 -58.20 -14.22
C LYS A 157 -16.78 -56.81 -14.07
N SER A 158 -17.60 -55.77 -14.20
CA SER A 158 -17.16 -54.36 -14.20
C SER A 158 -16.94 -53.75 -12.81
N ARG A 159 -17.43 -54.39 -11.73
CA ARG A 159 -17.25 -53.94 -10.34
C ARG A 159 -15.83 -54.13 -9.79
N ALA A 160 -15.10 -55.15 -10.24
CA ALA A 160 -13.75 -55.43 -9.76
C ALA A 160 -12.71 -54.47 -10.35
N GLU A 161 -12.91 -54.03 -11.59
CA GLU A 161 -12.01 -53.09 -12.29
C GLU A 161 -12.18 -51.65 -11.81
N VAL A 162 -13.41 -51.20 -11.55
CA VAL A 162 -13.67 -49.85 -11.01
C VAL A 162 -13.11 -49.69 -9.59
N ARG A 163 -13.22 -50.72 -8.74
CA ARG A 163 -12.68 -50.70 -7.38
C ARG A 163 -11.14 -50.72 -7.33
N ALA A 164 -10.49 -51.20 -8.38
CA ALA A 164 -9.03 -51.12 -8.53
C ALA A 164 -8.56 -49.74 -9.03
N ALA A 165 -9.42 -49.00 -9.75
CA ALA A 165 -9.14 -47.66 -10.25
C ALA A 165 -9.47 -46.55 -9.22
N VAL A 166 -10.47 -46.77 -8.38
CA VAL A 166 -10.89 -45.84 -7.31
C VAL A 166 -10.16 -46.22 -6.03
N GLY A 167 -8.92 -45.73 -5.90
CA GLY A 167 -8.14 -45.89 -4.69
C GLY A 167 -8.89 -45.36 -3.46
N ASP A 168 -8.87 -46.17 -2.39
CA ASP A 168 -9.48 -45.93 -1.08
C ASP A 168 -9.58 -44.45 -0.70
N GLY A 169 -10.70 -44.04 -0.08
CA GLY A 169 -10.91 -42.69 0.47
C GLY A 169 -9.83 -42.15 1.43
N ALA A 170 -8.81 -42.96 1.73
CA ALA A 170 -7.50 -42.52 2.20
C ALA A 170 -6.89 -41.42 1.33
N SER A 171 -6.97 -41.50 -0.01
CA SER A 171 -6.39 -40.49 -0.92
C SER A 171 -7.05 -39.12 -0.75
N ARG A 172 -8.38 -39.06 -0.56
CA ARG A 172 -9.12 -37.82 -0.26
C ARG A 172 -8.68 -37.21 1.07
N ARG A 173 -8.65 -38.00 2.14
CA ARG A 173 -8.25 -37.52 3.47
C ARG A 173 -6.79 -37.09 3.51
N LEU A 174 -5.93 -37.73 2.71
CA LEU A 174 -4.53 -37.35 2.57
C LEU A 174 -4.39 -36.03 1.81
N ALA A 175 -5.15 -35.84 0.73
CA ALA A 175 -5.19 -34.59 -0.03
C ALA A 175 -5.73 -33.42 0.80
N GLU A 176 -6.84 -33.59 1.52
CA GLU A 176 -7.40 -32.58 2.41
C GLU A 176 -6.43 -32.22 3.55
N ARG A 177 -5.77 -33.21 4.17
CA ARG A 177 -4.74 -32.95 5.19
C ARG A 177 -3.51 -32.25 4.62
N ALA A 178 -3.07 -32.64 3.42
CA ALA A 178 -1.94 -32.00 2.74
C ALA A 178 -2.25 -30.55 2.39
N LEU A 179 -3.46 -30.27 1.89
CA LEU A 179 -3.93 -28.91 1.61
C LEU A 179 -4.02 -28.07 2.87
N HIS A 180 -4.59 -28.61 3.96
CA HIS A 180 -4.69 -27.90 5.22
C HIS A 180 -3.29 -27.64 5.84
N HIS A 181 -2.36 -28.59 5.69
CA HIS A 181 -0.98 -28.43 6.13
C HIS A 181 -0.23 -27.38 5.31
N LEU A 182 -0.33 -27.42 3.99
CA LEU A 182 0.27 -26.43 3.08
C LEU A 182 -0.29 -25.03 3.34
N SER A 183 -1.61 -24.90 3.50
CA SER A 183 -2.27 -23.62 3.82
C SER A 183 -1.72 -23.03 5.13
N ARG A 184 -1.54 -23.85 6.16
CA ARG A 184 -0.96 -23.41 7.45
C ARG A 184 0.50 -23.01 7.31
N GLN A 185 1.31 -23.81 6.63
CA GLN A 185 2.72 -23.49 6.39
C GLN A 185 2.89 -22.21 5.59
N TRP A 186 2.04 -21.97 4.59
CA TRP A 186 2.06 -20.73 3.82
C TRP A 186 1.64 -19.52 4.65
N ALA A 187 0.60 -19.63 5.48
CA ALA A 187 0.17 -18.55 6.36
C ALA A 187 1.28 -18.11 7.32
N GLU A 188 2.15 -19.02 7.74
CA GLU A 188 3.31 -18.73 8.59
C GLU A 188 4.54 -18.24 7.80
N ALA A 189 4.79 -18.82 6.61
CA ALA A 189 5.99 -18.55 5.83
C ALA A 189 5.92 -17.25 5.03
N VAL A 190 4.74 -16.90 4.49
CA VAL A 190 4.59 -15.73 3.62
C VAL A 190 4.88 -14.42 4.35
N PRO A 191 4.34 -14.14 5.56
CA PRO A 191 4.67 -12.92 6.31
C PRO A 191 6.18 -12.79 6.56
N ARG A 192 6.84 -13.89 6.98
CA ARG A 192 8.30 -13.92 7.19
C ARG A 192 9.08 -13.60 5.93
N LYS A 193 8.73 -14.19 4.79
CA LYS A 193 9.45 -13.96 3.52
C LYS A 193 9.22 -12.56 2.98
N VAL A 194 8.04 -12.00 3.17
CA VAL A 194 7.75 -10.60 2.84
C VAL A 194 8.59 -9.66 3.71
N GLU A 195 8.70 -9.95 5.01
CA GLU A 195 9.51 -9.16 5.94
C GLU A 195 11.01 -9.26 5.63
N GLU A 196 11.53 -10.46 5.32
CA GLU A 196 12.91 -10.66 4.84
C GLU A 196 13.18 -9.88 3.54
N ALA A 197 12.23 -9.91 2.59
CA ALA A 197 12.35 -9.17 1.34
C ALA A 197 12.32 -7.65 1.55
N ALA A 198 11.45 -7.17 2.45
CA ALA A 198 11.38 -5.77 2.85
C ALA A 198 12.68 -5.32 3.53
N GLN A 199 13.27 -6.14 4.40
CA GLN A 199 14.56 -5.87 5.04
C GLN A 199 15.70 -5.81 4.01
N ARG A 200 15.73 -6.71 3.03
CA ARG A 200 16.71 -6.66 1.94
C ARG A 200 16.56 -5.41 1.07
N ALA A 201 15.33 -5.01 0.77
CA ALA A 201 15.04 -3.83 -0.04
C ALA A 201 15.43 -2.52 0.67
N ARG A 202 15.47 -2.50 2.01
CA ARG A 202 15.96 -1.34 2.79
C ARG A 202 17.47 -1.11 2.63
N GLY A 203 18.22 -2.07 2.07
CA GLY A 203 19.67 -1.99 1.90
C GLY A 203 20.43 -1.94 3.24
N PRO A 204 21.75 -2.18 3.25
CA PRO A 204 22.55 -1.81 4.41
C PRO A 204 22.44 -0.29 4.58
N ALA A 205 22.02 0.16 5.75
CA ALA A 205 22.04 1.58 6.11
C ALA A 205 23.42 2.13 5.70
N GLN A 206 23.44 3.02 4.71
CA GLN A 206 24.68 3.71 4.35
C GLN A 206 25.18 4.35 5.64
N PRO A 207 26.39 4.02 6.12
CA PRO A 207 26.93 4.68 7.28
C PRO A 207 26.95 6.17 6.97
N SER A 208 26.16 6.91 7.74
CA SER A 208 26.12 8.36 7.72
C SER A 208 27.56 8.85 7.70
N GLN A 209 27.94 9.57 6.63
CA GLN A 209 29.20 10.32 6.59
C GLN A 209 29.10 11.51 7.57
N ALA A 210 28.90 11.20 8.85
CA ALA A 210 29.02 12.12 9.95
C ALA A 210 30.47 12.09 10.44
N GLU A 211 31.37 12.63 9.62
CA GLU A 211 32.65 13.17 10.10
C GLU A 211 33.22 14.15 9.07
N ALA A 212 32.39 15.11 8.64
CA ALA A 212 32.91 16.35 8.07
C ALA A 212 33.58 17.13 9.22
N LYS A 213 34.90 16.99 9.34
CA LYS A 213 35.74 17.83 10.20
C LYS A 213 35.33 19.30 10.01
N PRO A 214 35.15 20.08 11.09
CA PRO A 214 34.90 21.50 10.98
C PRO A 214 36.09 22.16 10.29
N VAL A 215 35.88 22.63 9.07
CA VAL A 215 36.81 23.56 8.41
C VAL A 215 36.73 24.84 9.23
N ILE A 216 37.80 25.11 9.98
CA ILE A 216 38.04 26.39 10.64
C ILE A 216 38.21 27.43 9.54
N VAL A 217 37.11 28.09 9.18
CA VAL A 217 37.13 29.26 8.31
C VAL A 217 37.74 30.39 9.12
N GLY A 218 38.98 30.75 8.76
CA GLY A 218 39.72 31.84 9.36
C GLY A 218 38.95 33.16 9.32
N GLU A 219 39.01 33.86 10.44
CA GLU A 219 38.58 35.24 10.59
C GLU A 219 39.26 36.12 9.53
N GLY A 220 38.48 36.60 8.56
CA GLY A 220 39.00 37.34 7.43
C GLY A 220 38.07 38.49 7.03
N SER A 221 38.27 39.63 7.68
CA SER A 221 37.99 40.98 7.17
C SER A 221 36.52 41.40 7.03
N ARG A 222 36.07 42.15 8.05
CA ARG A 222 35.03 43.17 7.93
C ARG A 222 35.38 44.14 6.79
N ARG A 223 34.61 44.16 5.72
CA ARG A 223 34.43 45.36 4.88
C ARG A 223 32.95 45.74 4.86
N ARG A 224 32.71 46.93 5.38
CA ARG A 224 31.45 47.67 5.41
C ARG A 224 31.19 48.35 4.04
N PRO A 225 30.00 48.94 3.83
CA PRO A 225 29.26 48.90 2.58
C PRO A 225 29.66 50.02 1.61
N ARG A 226 29.37 49.81 0.32
CA ARG A 226 29.40 50.85 -0.70
C ARG A 226 27.96 51.20 -1.06
N GLU A 227 27.55 52.39 -0.64
CA GLU A 227 26.41 53.13 -1.19
C GLU A 227 26.66 53.35 -2.69
N GLU A 228 25.75 52.91 -3.54
CA GLU A 228 25.64 53.30 -4.95
C GLU A 228 24.14 53.57 -5.16
N GLN A 229 23.75 54.83 -4.96
CA GLN A 229 23.59 55.88 -5.98
C GLN A 229 22.27 55.74 -6.76
N ASP A 230 21.41 56.71 -6.46
CA ASP A 230 20.17 57.05 -7.13
C ASP A 230 20.35 57.12 -8.66
N GLY A 231 19.59 56.27 -9.35
CA GLY A 231 19.42 56.28 -10.80
C GLY A 231 18.08 56.92 -11.17
N ASP A 232 18.14 58.22 -11.38
CA ASP A 232 17.15 59.11 -11.98
C ASP A 232 16.54 58.48 -13.26
N THR A 233 15.21 58.31 -13.29
CA THR A 233 14.49 57.83 -14.49
C THR A 233 13.69 58.98 -15.08
N PRO A 234 13.96 59.40 -16.33
CA PRO A 234 13.33 60.58 -16.91
C PRO A 234 11.93 60.29 -17.45
N ASP A 235 11.08 61.28 -17.18
CA ASP A 235 9.74 61.52 -17.68
C ASP A 235 9.75 61.62 -19.22
N ALA A 236 8.99 60.75 -19.90
CA ALA A 236 8.81 60.78 -21.34
C ALA A 236 7.32 60.92 -21.71
N LYS A 237 6.84 62.16 -21.61
CA LYS A 237 5.69 62.64 -22.38
C LYS A 237 5.97 62.44 -23.88
N ARG A 238 5.14 61.65 -24.56
CA ARG A 238 4.91 61.82 -26.01
C ARG A 238 3.42 61.99 -26.28
N GLN A 239 3.08 63.25 -26.52
CA GLN A 239 1.96 63.68 -27.34
C GLN A 239 2.18 63.26 -28.79
N ARG A 240 1.06 62.99 -29.49
CA ARG A 240 0.75 63.09 -30.94
C ARG A 240 -0.26 61.99 -31.24
N SER A 241 -1.37 62.19 -31.93
CA SER A 241 -2.05 63.33 -32.54
C SER A 241 -3.46 62.85 -32.84
#